data_AF-A0A067MGR6-F1
#
_entry.id   AF-A0A067MGR6-F1
#
_cell.length_a   1.000
_cell.length_b   1.000
_cell.length_c   1.000
_cell.angle_alpha   90.00
_cell.angle_beta   90.00
_cell.angle_gamma   90.00
#
_symmetry.space_group_name_H-M   'P 1'
#
loop_
_entity.id
_entity.type
_entity.pdbx_description
1 polymer ?
#
loop_
_entity_poly.entity_id
_entity_poly.type
_entity_poly.pdbx_seq_one_letter_code
_entity_poly.pdbx_strand_id
1 'polypeptide(L)' 'PEQVCLPDTREALLEDIWQWIKRLGTSEGAKIFCLTGVAGAGKSAIAHTVARRCYEEGLLVSSFFFSRDVAERNNPQKLL' A
#
# COMPACT_ATOMS: atom_id res chain seq x y z
N PRO A 1 -1.32 12.68 -3.53
CA PRO A 1 -2.80 12.76 -3.58
C PRO A 1 -3.44 12.19 -4.87
N GLU A 2 -2.72 12.04 -5.99
CA GLU A 2 -3.34 11.69 -7.28
C GLU A 2 -3.35 10.20 -7.68
N GLN A 3 -2.78 9.31 -6.87
CA GLN A 3 -2.59 7.91 -7.25
C GLN A 3 -3.47 6.93 -6.46
N VAL A 4 -4.63 7.33 -5.95
CA VAL A 4 -5.55 6.38 -5.28
C VAL A 4 -6.47 5.70 -6.30
N CYS A 5 -7.11 4.61 -5.89
CA CYS A 5 -8.20 4.01 -6.63
C CYS A 5 -9.31 5.03 -6.85
N LEU A 6 -10.00 4.92 -7.98
CA LEU A 6 -11.23 5.68 -8.21
C LEU A 6 -12.29 5.25 -7.18
N PRO A 7 -13.21 6.16 -6.80
CA PRO A 7 -14.31 5.82 -5.91
C PRO A 7 -15.06 4.58 -6.37
N ASP A 8 -15.46 3.74 -5.42
CA ASP A 8 -16.28 2.54 -5.64
C ASP A 8 -15.65 1.49 -6.57
N THR A 9 -14.31 1.50 -6.71
CA THR A 9 -13.57 0.52 -7.50
C THR A 9 -12.71 -0.37 -6.63
N ARG A 10 -12.64 -1.67 -6.99
CA ARG A 10 -11.76 -2.65 -6.31
C ARG A 10 -12.08 -2.83 -4.82
N GLU A 11 -13.27 -2.45 -4.39
CA GLU A 11 -13.71 -2.49 -2.99
C GLU A 11 -13.50 -3.84 -2.32
N ALA A 12 -13.87 -4.94 -2.98
CA ALA A 12 -13.67 -6.29 -2.44
C ALA A 12 -12.20 -6.58 -2.11
N LEU A 13 -11.29 -6.26 -3.05
CA LEU A 13 -9.85 -6.45 -2.85
C LEU A 13 -9.29 -5.53 -1.77
N LEU A 14 -9.74 -4.27 -1.72
CA LEU A 14 -9.32 -3.32 -0.70
C LEU A 14 -9.76 -3.77 0.70
N GLU A 15 -10.97 -4.33 0.80
CA GLU A 15 -11.48 -4.87 2.06
C GLU A 15 -10.74 -6.14 2.47
N ASP A 16 -10.40 -7.04 1.55
CA ASP A 16 -9.58 -8.21 1.83
C ASP A 16 -8.20 -7.84 2.40
N ILE A 17 -7.54 -6.86 1.77
CA ILE A 17 -6.26 -6.31 2.27
C ILE A 17 -6.47 -5.68 3.66
N TRP A 18 -7.57 -4.97 3.86
CA TRP A 18 -7.86 -4.32 5.13
C TRP A 18 -8.04 -5.33 6.27
N GLN A 19 -8.80 -6.38 6.04
CA GLN A 19 -8.98 -7.47 6.99
C GLN A 19 -7.65 -8.19 7.27
N TRP A 20 -6.81 -8.36 6.25
CA TRP A 20 -5.45 -8.90 6.43
C TRP A 20 -4.62 -8.02 7.37
N ILE A 21 -4.65 -6.69 7.21
CA ILE A 21 -3.94 -5.73 8.08
C ILE A 21 -4.45 -5.83 9.53
N LYS A 22 -5.77 -5.81 9.74
CA LYS A 22 -6.35 -5.85 11.10
C LYS A 22 -6.10 -7.16 11.84
N ARG A 23 -5.94 -8.28 11.13
CA ARG A 23 -5.62 -9.59 11.72
C ARG A 23 -4.17 -9.72 12.20
N LEU A 24 -3.29 -8.76 11.88
CA LEU A 24 -1.86 -8.82 12.23
C LEU A 24 -1.57 -8.80 13.73
N GLY A 25 -2.51 -8.37 14.58
CA GLY A 25 -2.31 -8.18 16.01
C GLY A 25 -2.06 -9.45 16.85
N THR A 26 -2.11 -10.65 16.26
CA THR A 26 -2.06 -11.93 17.00
C THR A 26 -0.88 -12.83 16.66
N SER A 27 0.01 -12.45 15.75
CA SER A 27 1.14 -13.31 15.35
C SER A 27 2.47 -12.58 15.40
N GLU A 28 3.48 -13.23 15.99
CA GLU A 28 4.84 -12.70 16.06
C GLU A 28 5.49 -12.64 14.67
N GLY A 29 6.20 -11.53 14.38
CA GLY A 29 7.02 -11.35 13.18
C GLY A 29 6.50 -10.34 12.15
N ALA A 30 7.40 -9.90 11.27
CA ALA A 30 7.07 -9.02 10.14
C ALA A 30 6.23 -9.75 9.09
N LYS A 31 5.29 -9.03 8.47
CA LYS A 31 4.29 -9.60 7.54
C LYS A 31 4.33 -8.85 6.23
N ILE A 32 4.35 -9.60 5.13
CA ILE A 32 4.47 -9.06 3.77
C ILE A 32 3.21 -9.44 3.01
N PHE A 33 2.49 -8.45 2.50
CA PHE A 33 1.42 -8.63 1.53
C PHE A 33 1.99 -8.40 0.13
N CYS A 34 1.90 -9.40 -0.75
CA CYS A 34 2.38 -9.30 -2.13
C CYS A 34 1.21 -9.18 -3.10
N LEU A 35 1.07 -8.01 -3.74
CA LEU A 35 0.06 -7.76 -4.78
C LEU A 35 0.70 -7.89 -6.16
N THR A 36 0.32 -8.91 -6.92
CA THR A 36 0.82 -9.18 -8.28
C THR A 36 -0.25 -8.94 -9.33
N GLY A 37 0.16 -8.79 -10.59
CA GLY A 37 -0.75 -8.55 -11.71
C GLY A 37 -0.05 -7.86 -12.89
N VAL A 38 -0.73 -7.80 -14.03
CA VAL A 38 -0.18 -7.25 -15.27
C VAL A 38 0.19 -5.76 -15.13
N ALA A 39 1.08 -5.27 -16.01
CA ALA A 39 1.39 -3.85 -16.10
C ALA A 39 0.11 -3.04 -16.38
N GLY A 40 0.00 -1.84 -15.80
CA GLY A 40 -1.20 -1.01 -15.95
C GLY A 40 -2.43 -1.42 -15.13
N ALA A 41 -2.43 -2.56 -14.43
CA ALA A 41 -3.58 -3.01 -13.63
C ALA A 41 -3.96 -2.10 -12.43
N GLY A 42 -3.16 -1.08 -12.12
CA GLY A 42 -3.40 -0.15 -11.01
C GLY A 42 -2.89 -0.62 -9.65
N LYS A 43 -1.91 -1.53 -9.61
CA LYS A 43 -1.30 -2.04 -8.37
C LYS A 43 -0.78 -0.93 -7.46
N SER A 44 -0.07 0.05 -8.03
CA SER A 44 0.40 1.22 -7.27
C SER A 44 -0.77 2.01 -6.69
N ALA A 45 -1.89 2.09 -7.42
CA ALA A 45 -3.06 2.82 -6.95
C ALA A 45 -3.74 2.14 -5.75
N ILE A 46 -3.79 0.81 -5.76
CA ILE A 46 -4.23 0.01 -4.61
C ILE A 46 -3.32 0.27 -3.41
N ALA A 47 -2.00 0.21 -3.58
CA ALA A 47 -1.04 0.45 -2.49
C ALA A 47 -1.19 1.86 -1.87
N HIS A 48 -1.36 2.89 -2.71
CA HIS A 48 -1.64 4.26 -2.25
C HIS A 48 -2.97 4.37 -1.51
N THR A 49 -4.01 3.67 -1.96
CA THR A 49 -5.34 3.67 -1.31
C THR A 49 -5.27 3.02 0.07
N VAL A 50 -4.59 1.88 0.17
CA VAL A 50 -4.36 1.18 1.44
C VAL A 50 -3.57 2.06 2.40
N ALA A 51 -2.47 2.68 1.96
CA ALA A 51 -1.68 3.60 2.78
C ALA A 51 -2.52 4.79 3.29
N ARG A 52 -3.37 5.37 2.42
CA ARG A 52 -4.29 6.45 2.82
C ARG A 52 -5.26 5.99 3.90
N ARG A 53 -5.91 4.83 3.72
CA ARG A 53 -6.84 4.27 4.73
C ARG A 53 -6.13 3.97 6.06
N CYS A 54 -4.91 3.42 6.02
CA CYS A 54 -4.10 3.23 7.23
C CYS A 54 -3.79 4.55 7.95
N TYR A 55 -3.51 5.63 7.22
CA TYR A 55 -3.29 6.95 7.79
C TYR A 55 -4.57 7.51 8.43
N GLU A 56 -5.70 7.42 7.73
CA GLU A 56 -7.01 7.86 8.22
C GLU A 56 -7.47 7.10 9.48
N GLU A 57 -7.17 5.80 9.58
CA GLU A 57 -7.46 4.98 10.77
C GLU A 57 -6.36 5.04 11.84
N GLY A 58 -5.33 5.89 11.69
CA GLY A 58 -4.25 6.07 12.68
C GLY A 58 -3.32 4.86 12.87
N LEU A 59 -3.31 3.93 11.91
CA LEU A 59 -2.47 2.73 11.94
C LEU A 59 -1.11 2.94 11.25
N LEU A 60 -0.98 3.95 10.40
CA LEU A 60 0.23 4.19 9.62
C LEU A 60 1.27 5.01 10.39
N VAL A 61 2.43 4.42 10.67
CA VAL A 61 3.60 5.15 11.18
C VAL A 61 4.31 5.90 10.05
N SER A 62 4.60 5.21 8.95
CA SER A 62 5.19 5.80 7.75
C SER A 62 4.88 4.95 6.51
N SER A 63 4.94 5.55 5.33
CA SER A 63 4.85 4.85 4.05
C SER A 63 5.91 5.37 3.08
N PHE A 64 6.55 4.45 2.35
CA PHE A 64 7.57 4.76 1.34
C PHE A 64 7.19 4.09 0.03
N PHE A 65 7.34 4.82 -1.08
CA PHE A 65 7.04 4.34 -2.42
C PHE A 65 8.27 4.48 -3.30
N PHE A 66 8.85 3.35 -3.72
CA PHE A 66 9.98 3.34 -4.63
C PHE A 66 9.52 3.37 -6.09
N SER A 67 10.21 4.15 -6.91
CA SER A 67 9.99 4.24 -8.35
C SER A 67 11.34 4.35 -9.04
N ARG A 68 11.62 3.45 -9.98
CA ARG A 68 12.90 3.43 -10.73
C ARG A 68 13.11 4.70 -11.54
N ASP A 69 12.01 5.26 -12.03
CA ASP A 69 12.01 6.40 -12.95
C ASP A 69 12.08 7.75 -12.24
N VAL A 70 12.02 7.76 -10.90
CA VAL A 70 12.09 8.99 -10.10
C VAL A 70 13.37 8.95 -9.28
N ALA A 71 14.33 9.81 -9.63
CA ALA A 71 15.67 9.83 -9.03
C ALA A 71 15.66 9.90 -7.49
N GLU A 72 14.73 10.64 -6.89
CA GLU A 72 14.61 10.73 -5.43
C GLU A 72 13.99 9.48 -4.78
N ARG A 73 13.39 8.59 -5.57
CA ARG A 73 12.66 7.38 -5.11
C ARG A 73 13.23 6.09 -5.69
N ASN A 74 14.42 6.12 -6.30
CA ASN A 74 15.07 4.94 -6.86
C ASN A 74 16.24 4.42 -5.99
N ASN A 75 16.51 5.05 -4.84
CA ASN A 75 17.61 4.71 -3.95
C ASN A 75 17.09 4.24 -2.58
N PRO A 76 17.39 3.00 -2.12
CA PRO A 76 16.98 2.51 -0.81
C PRO A 76 17.57 3.30 0.37
N GLN A 77 18.70 4.00 0.18
CA GLN A 77 19.30 4.84 1.21
C GLN A 77 18.44 6.05 1.60
N LYS A 78 17.42 6.38 0.81
CA LYS A 78 16.48 7.49 1.07
C LYS A 78 15.32 7.10 1.99
N LEU A 79 15.28 5.88 2.52
CA LEU A 79 14.24 5.39 3.42
C LEU A 79 14.48 5.79 4.90
N LEU A 80 15.64 6.38 5.21
CA LEU A 80 16.05 6.80 6.56
C LEU A 80 16.48 8.26 6.57
#